data_AF-A0A8E7KD65-F1
#
_entry.id   AF-A0A8E7KD65-F1
#
_cell.length_a   1.000
_cell.length_b   1.000
_cell.length_c   1.000
_cell.angle_alpha   90.00
_cell.angle_beta   90.00
_cell.angle_gamma   90.00
#
_symmetry.space_group_name_H-M   'P 1'
#
loop_
_entity.id
_entity.type
_entity.pdbx_description
1 polymer ?
#
loop_
_entity_poly.entity_id
_entity_poly.type
_entity_poly.pdbx_seq_one_letter_code
_entity_poly.pdbx_strand_id
1 'polypeptide(L)' 'MTPQQIADVLDIDLDELKQDRECLGKFYRYIRKGRAKGEAELRAALFKLARKGDAFALRELLKVDKNQD' A
#
# COMPACT_ATOMS: atom_id res chain seq x y z
N MET A 1 0.30 7.71 -2.83
CA MET A 1 1.45 7.87 -1.94
C MET A 1 2.73 7.40 -2.63
N THR A 2 3.62 8.31 -3.00
CA THR A 2 4.88 8.00 -3.71
C THR A 2 5.98 7.61 -2.73
N PRO A 3 7.09 6.99 -3.18
CA PRO A 3 8.25 6.74 -2.34
C PRO A 3 8.83 8.00 -1.69
N GLN A 4 8.82 9.14 -2.41
CA GLN A 4 9.24 10.44 -1.87
C GLN A 4 8.36 10.86 -0.69
N GLN A 5 7.02 10.82 -0.85
CA GLN A 5 6.10 11.17 0.23
C GLN A 5 6.25 10.26 1.46
N ILE A 6 6.66 9.00 1.27
CA ILE A 6 6.96 8.09 2.38
C ILE A 6 8.27 8.49 3.06
N ALA A 7 9.29 8.88 2.30
CA ALA A 7 10.55 9.34 2.85
C ALA A 7 10.40 10.66 3.62
N ASP A 8 9.63 11.61 3.08
CA ASP A 8 9.35 12.90 3.72
C ASP A 8 8.66 12.70 5.10
N VAL A 9 7.72 11.76 5.19
CA VAL A 9 7.04 11.43 6.46
C VAL A 9 7.96 10.73 7.46
N LEU A 10 8.97 10.02 6.97
CA LEU A 10 9.92 9.28 7.79
C LEU A 10 11.20 10.07 8.10
N ASP A 11 11.27 11.35 7.70
CA ASP A 11 12.49 12.18 7.76
C ASP A 11 13.72 11.46 7.16
N ILE A 12 13.51 10.76 6.05
CA ILE A 12 14.58 10.08 5.31
C ILE A 12 15.02 10.96 4.14
N ASP A 13 16.30 11.31 4.09
CA ASP A 13 16.89 11.94 2.90
C ASP A 13 17.02 10.89 1.79
N LEU A 14 16.16 11.02 0.77
CA LEU A 14 16.13 10.08 -0.35
C LEU A 14 17.36 10.22 -1.26
N ASP A 15 17.99 11.39 -1.31
CA ASP A 15 19.16 11.64 -2.15
C ASP A 15 20.43 11.08 -1.49
N GLU A 16 20.52 11.14 -0.17
CA GLU A 16 21.54 10.41 0.60
C GLU A 16 21.36 8.90 0.47
N LEU A 17 20.12 8.41 0.60
CA LEU A 17 19.79 6.99 0.48
C LEU A 17 20.14 6.42 -0.92
N LYS A 18 20.06 7.23 -1.98
CA LYS A 18 20.45 6.80 -3.35
C LYS A 18 21.93 6.50 -3.48
N GLN A 19 22.79 7.04 -2.62
CA GLN A 19 24.23 6.76 -2.63
C GLN A 19 24.53 5.33 -2.17
N ASP A 20 23.63 4.72 -1.38
CA ASP A 20 23.72 3.33 -0.96
C ASP A 20 22.64 2.47 -1.63
N ARG A 21 23.05 1.71 -2.66
CA ARG A 21 22.16 0.82 -3.41
C ARG A 21 21.54 -0.29 -2.55
N GLU A 22 22.21 -0.75 -1.50
CA GLU A 22 21.68 -1.79 -0.63
C GLU A 22 20.56 -1.23 0.25
N CYS A 23 20.80 -0.07 0.87
CA CYS A 23 19.79 0.60 1.69
C CYS A 23 18.59 1.07 0.84
N LEU A 24 18.82 1.56 -0.37
CA LEU A 24 17.76 1.89 -1.32
C LEU A 24 16.91 0.65 -1.67
N GLY A 25 17.56 -0.50 -1.92
CA GLY A 25 16.88 -1.76 -2.18
C GLY A 25 16.03 -2.24 -1.01
N LYS A 26 16.53 -2.09 0.23
CA LYS A 26 15.77 -2.39 1.46
C LYS A 26 14.55 -1.46 1.58
N PHE A 27 14.73 -0.16 1.39
CA PHE A 27 13.66 0.85 1.46
C PHE A 27 12.48 0.51 0.55
N TYR A 28 12.74 0.27 -0.74
CA TYR A 28 11.68 -0.10 -1.69
C TYR A 28 11.01 -1.44 -1.34
N ARG A 29 11.77 -2.41 -0.81
CA ARG A 29 11.22 -3.68 -0.36
C ARG A 29 10.25 -3.49 0.81
N TYR A 30 10.61 -2.65 1.79
CA TYR A 30 9.74 -2.36 2.92
C TYR A 30 8.48 -1.59 2.49
N ILE A 31 8.60 -0.62 1.59
CA ILE A 31 7.44 0.08 1.01
C ILE A 31 6.49 -0.92 0.34
N ARG A 32 7.00 -1.83 -0.49
CA ARG A 32 6.17 -2.83 -1.16
C ARG A 32 5.43 -3.72 -0.16
N LYS A 33 6.13 -4.20 0.88
CA LYS A 33 5.52 -5.00 1.95
C LYS A 33 4.44 -4.22 2.71
N GLY A 34 4.73 -2.96 3.06
CA GLY A 34 3.79 -2.08 3.75
C GLY A 34 2.52 -1.82 2.93
N ARG A 35 2.66 -1.56 1.62
CA ARG A 35 1.51 -1.39 0.72
C ARG A 35 0.67 -2.66 0.63
N ALA A 36 1.29 -3.82 0.43
CA ALA A 36 0.57 -5.09 0.36
C ALA A 36 -0.20 -5.38 1.68
N LYS A 37 0.41 -5.10 2.83
CA LYS A 37 -0.24 -5.24 4.14
C LYS A 37 -1.43 -4.30 4.28
N GLY A 38 -1.25 -3.01 3.97
CA GLY A 38 -2.34 -2.02 4.06
C GLY A 38 -3.49 -2.34 3.11
N GLU A 39 -3.20 -2.80 1.89
CA GLU A 39 -4.22 -3.24 0.94
C GLU A 39 -5.00 -4.45 1.47
N ALA A 40 -4.32 -5.43 2.08
CA ALA A 40 -4.98 -6.58 2.69
C ALA A 40 -5.89 -6.17 3.86
N GLU A 41 -5.44 -5.24 4.71
CA GLU A 41 -6.23 -4.70 5.82
C GLU A 41 -7.47 -3.94 5.32
N LEU A 42 -7.31 -3.09 4.30
CA LEU A 42 -8.42 -2.38 3.65
C LEU A 42 -9.43 -3.37 3.03
N ARG A 43 -8.96 -4.38 2.31
CA ARG A 43 -9.82 -5.42 1.72
C ARG A 43 -10.60 -6.17 2.81
N ALA A 44 -9.95 -6.52 3.92
CA ALA A 44 -10.60 -7.17 5.06
C ALA A 44 -11.68 -6.28 5.72
N ALA A 45 -11.41 -4.97 5.85
CA ALA A 45 -12.37 -4.01 6.38
C ALA A 45 -13.58 -3.85 5.46
N LEU A 46 -13.35 -3.69 4.15
CA LEU A 46 -14.40 -3.62 3.14
C LEU A 46 -15.26 -4.89 3.15
N PHE A 47 -14.65 -6.07 3.28
CA PHE A 47 -15.40 -7.33 3.34
C PHE A 47 -16.35 -7.38 4.55
N LYS A 48 -15.90 -6.91 5.71
CA LYS A 48 -16.75 -6.81 6.92
C LYS A 48 -17.93 -5.86 6.70
N LEU A 49 -17.74 -4.75 6.01
CA LEU A 49 -18.80 -3.79 5.69
C LEU A 49 -19.79 -4.34 4.66
N ALA A 50 -19.29 -4.95 3.59
CA ALA A 50 -20.11 -5.60 2.56
C ALA A 50 -21.00 -6.70 3.17
N ARG A 51 -20.46 -7.50 4.09
CA ARG A 51 -21.24 -8.52 4.84
C ARG A 51 -22.39 -7.93 5.67
N LYS A 52 -22.30 -6.66 6.06
CA LYS A 52 -23.36 -5.94 6.77
C LYS A 52 -24.37 -5.28 5.83
N GLY A 53 -24.22 -5.44 4.52
CA GLY A 53 -25.12 -4.88 3.50
C GLY A 53 -24.65 -3.58 2.87
N ASP A 54 -23.40 -3.14 3.13
CA ASP A 54 -22.86 -1.95 2.47
C ASP A 54 -22.55 -2.23 0.98
N ALA A 55 -23.42 -1.74 0.11
CA ALA A 55 -23.29 -1.90 -1.34
C ALA A 55 -22.08 -1.17 -1.93
N PHE A 56 -21.63 -0.07 -1.32
CA PHE A 56 -20.43 0.64 -1.75
C PHE A 56 -19.19 -0.21 -1.49
N ALA A 57 -19.09 -0.80 -0.29
CA ALA A 57 -17.97 -1.68 0.05
C ALA A 57 -17.91 -2.91 -0.88
N LEU A 58 -19.06 -3.50 -1.22
CA LEU A 58 -19.14 -4.61 -2.18
C LEU A 58 -18.64 -4.20 -3.58
N ARG A 59 -19.08 -3.03 -4.06
CA ARG A 59 -18.65 -2.51 -5.37
C ARG A 59 -17.15 -2.28 -5.44
N GLU A 60 -16.55 -1.73 -4.38
CA GLU A 60 -15.10 -1.50 -4.35
C GLU A 60 -14.31 -2.82 -4.34
N LEU A 61 -14.78 -3.85 -3.62
CA LEU A 61 -14.18 -5.19 -3.68
C LEU A 61 -14.22 -5.78 -5.10
N LEU A 62 -15.36 -5.69 -5.79
CA LEU A 62 -15.53 -6.22 -7.15
C LEU A 62 -14.67 -5.52 -8.20
N LYS A 63 -14.34 -4.23 -8.01
CA LYS A 63 -13.40 -3.51 -8.90
C LYS A 63 -11.98 -4.03 -8.73
N VAL A 64 -11.59 -4.38 -7.51
CA VAL A 64 -10.25 -4.88 -7.20
C VAL A 64 -10.03 -6.24 -7.86
N ASP A 65 -11.01 -7.15 -7.80
CA ASP A 65 -10.90 -8.47 -8.45
C ASP A 65 -10.73 -8.36 -9.97
N LYS A 66 -11.44 -7.45 -10.62
CA LYS A 66 -11.33 -7.22 -12.08
C LYS A 66 -9.98 -6.67 -12.54
N ASN A 67 -9.18 -6.10 -11.64
CA ASN A 67 -7.87 -5.54 -11.96
C ASN A 67 -6.73 -6.52 -11.64
N GLN A 68 -7.03 -7.75 -11.19
CA GLN A 68 -6.06 -8.79 -10.86
C GLN A 68 -5.92 -9.88 -11.95
N ASP A 69 -6.79 -9.88 -12.97
CA ASP A 69 -6.68 -10.64 -14.22
C ASP A 69 -5.95 -9.85 -15.31
#